data_AF-A0A558QY19-F1
#
_entry.id   AF-A0A558QY19-F1
#
_cell.length_a   1.000
_cell.length_b   1.000
_cell.length_c   1.000
_cell.angle_alpha   90.00
_cell.angle_beta   90.00
_cell.angle_gamma   90.00
#
_symmetry.space_group_name_H-M   'P 1'
#
loop_
_entity.id
_entity.type
_entity.pdbx_description
1 polymer ?
#
loop_
_entity_poly.entity_id
_entity_poly.type
_entity_poly.pdbx_seq_one_letter_code
_entity_poly.pdbx_strand_id
1 'polypeptide(L)'
;MDDLIERLAAAYRGHALPHPALKPVTLAQWLLESGRGTSALARDHLNFAGLKWRAEMAPFATRVDHAAHDGADAYCRFASVEAFIGGYWAFLARRPGRRTSARSCSIPGMAAR
;
A
#
# COMPACT_ATOMS: atom_id res chain seq x y z
N MET A 1 -14.57 -13.15 0.42
CA MET A 1 -13.29 -12.64 -0.13
C MET A 1 -13.56 -11.83 -1.39
N ASP A 2 -14.37 -12.38 -2.31
CA ASP A 2 -14.87 -11.67 -3.49
C ASP A 2 -15.54 -10.34 -3.11
N ASP A 3 -16.36 -10.32 -2.06
CA ASP A 3 -17.04 -9.11 -1.56
C ASP A 3 -16.09 -7.93 -1.24
N LEU A 4 -14.88 -8.18 -0.71
CA LEU A 4 -13.93 -7.10 -0.40
C LEU A 4 -13.37 -6.45 -1.66
N ILE A 5 -13.02 -7.28 -2.65
CA ILE A 5 -12.45 -6.82 -3.92
C ILE A 5 -13.54 -6.19 -4.80
N GLU A 6 -14.74 -6.74 -4.78
CA GLU A 6 -15.90 -6.15 -5.45
C GLU A 6 -16.23 -4.78 -4.86
N ARG A 7 -16.21 -4.64 -3.53
CA ARG A 7 -16.38 -3.34 -2.86
C ARG A 7 -15.28 -2.35 -3.25
N LEU A 8 -14.02 -2.78 -3.31
CA LEU A 8 -12.91 -1.96 -3.81
C LEU A 8 -13.14 -1.50 -5.24
N ALA A 9 -13.47 -2.42 -6.15
CA ALA A 9 -13.70 -2.12 -7.55
C ALA A 9 -14.91 -1.20 -7.75
N ALA A 10 -15.99 -1.41 -7.02
CA ALA A 10 -17.20 -0.60 -7.05
C ALA A 10 -16.92 0.84 -6.59
N ALA A 11 -16.28 1.02 -5.43
CA ALA A 11 -15.89 2.33 -4.92
C ALA A 11 -14.92 3.03 -5.89
N TYR A 12 -13.94 2.31 -6.42
CA TYR A 12 -12.92 2.90 -7.26
C TYR A 12 -13.42 3.30 -8.66
N ARG A 13 -14.42 2.57 -9.19
CA ARG A 13 -15.13 2.95 -10.41
C ARG A 13 -15.73 4.35 -10.29
N GLY A 14 -16.36 4.67 -9.17
CA GLY A 14 -17.00 5.97 -8.91
C GLY A 14 -16.03 7.11 -8.54
N HIS A 15 -14.80 6.80 -8.17
CA HIS A 15 -13.85 7.82 -7.70
C HIS A 15 -13.33 8.72 -8.82
N ALA A 16 -13.47 10.05 -8.70
CA ALA A 16 -12.94 10.98 -9.70
C ALA A 16 -11.41 11.07 -9.61
N LEU A 17 -10.72 10.94 -10.75
CA LEU A 17 -9.26 11.07 -10.84
C LEU A 17 -8.88 12.04 -11.95
N PRO A 18 -7.80 12.83 -11.79
CA PRO A 18 -7.26 13.66 -12.87
C PRO A 18 -6.89 12.87 -14.13
N HIS A 19 -6.49 11.60 -13.95
CA HIS A 19 -6.13 10.69 -15.04
C HIS A 19 -6.93 9.37 -14.93
N PRO A 20 -8.19 9.33 -15.41
CA PRO A 20 -9.07 8.16 -15.27
C PRO A 20 -8.51 6.88 -15.91
N ALA A 21 -7.67 7.02 -16.94
CA ALA A 21 -7.00 5.90 -17.61
C ALA A 21 -6.05 5.11 -16.69
N LEU A 22 -5.64 5.67 -15.55
CA LEU A 22 -4.80 4.96 -14.57
C LEU A 22 -5.59 3.96 -13.73
N LYS A 23 -6.93 4.04 -13.67
CA LYS A 23 -7.74 3.17 -12.80
C LYS A 23 -7.51 1.67 -13.03
N PRO A 24 -7.48 1.14 -14.27
CA PRO A 24 -7.25 -0.28 -14.48
C PRO A 24 -5.86 -0.70 -14.02
N VAL A 25 -4.85 0.16 -14.23
CA VAL A 25 -3.46 -0.11 -13.88
C VAL A 25 -3.27 -0.17 -12.35
N THR A 26 -3.74 0.84 -11.63
CA THR A 26 -3.63 0.90 -10.16
C THR A 26 -4.48 -0.17 -9.49
N LEU A 27 -5.68 -0.48 -10.03
CA LEU A 27 -6.49 -1.59 -9.54
C LEU A 27 -5.75 -2.93 -9.71
N ALA A 28 -5.15 -3.17 -10.88
CA ALA A 28 -4.34 -4.37 -11.11
C ALA A 28 -3.15 -4.46 -10.14
N GLN A 29 -2.48 -3.34 -9.86
CA GLN A 29 -1.41 -3.29 -8.85
C GLN A 29 -1.93 -3.64 -7.46
N TRP A 30 -3.03 -3.04 -7.02
CA TRP A 30 -3.61 -3.35 -5.70
C TRP A 30 -4.03 -4.81 -5.58
N LEU A 31 -4.56 -5.41 -6.65
CA LEU A 31 -4.88 -6.83 -6.68
C LEU A 31 -3.64 -7.71 -6.61
N LEU A 32 -2.53 -7.32 -7.25
CA LEU A 32 -1.28 -8.05 -7.17
C LEU A 32 -0.68 -7.99 -5.75
N GLU A 33 -0.48 -6.77 -5.23
CA GLU A 33 0.19 -6.52 -3.95
C GLU A 33 -0.60 -7.07 -2.75
N SER A 34 -1.93 -7.10 -2.83
CA SER A 34 -2.79 -7.63 -1.76
C SER A 34 -3.04 -9.14 -1.85
N GLY A 35 -2.49 -9.83 -2.87
CA GLY A 35 -2.87 -11.21 -3.15
C GLY A 35 -4.37 -11.34 -3.41
N ARG A 36 -4.95 -10.41 -4.19
CA ARG A 36 -6.39 -10.28 -4.45
C ARG A 36 -7.20 -10.12 -3.16
N GLY A 37 -6.71 -9.30 -2.23
CA GLY A 37 -7.37 -9.00 -0.96
C GLY A 37 -7.18 -10.04 0.13
N THR A 38 -6.30 -11.02 -0.05
CA THR A 38 -6.02 -12.07 0.95
C THR A 38 -5.00 -11.66 2.01
N SER A 39 -4.14 -10.68 1.73
CA SER A 39 -3.10 -10.27 2.65
C SER A 39 -3.69 -9.73 3.96
N ALA A 40 -2.99 -9.93 5.08
CA ALA A 40 -3.44 -9.42 6.38
C ALA A 40 -3.59 -7.89 6.38
N LEU A 41 -2.66 -7.18 5.70
CA LEU A 41 -2.78 -5.73 5.48
C LEU A 41 -4.08 -5.34 4.74
N ALA A 42 -4.50 -6.11 3.73
CA ALA A 42 -5.73 -5.84 3.00
C ALA A 42 -6.97 -6.18 3.85
N ARG A 43 -7.01 -7.35 4.48
CA ARG A 43 -8.16 -7.83 5.26
C ARG A 43 -8.40 -7.02 6.52
N ASP A 44 -7.35 -6.76 7.28
CA ASP A 44 -7.46 -6.25 8.65
C ASP A 44 -7.27 -4.73 8.71
N HIS A 45 -6.65 -4.15 7.67
CA HIS A 45 -6.26 -2.73 7.64
C HIS A 45 -6.70 -1.98 6.38
N LEU A 46 -7.41 -2.65 5.46
CA LEU A 46 -7.85 -2.09 4.18
C LEU A 46 -6.70 -1.45 3.38
N ASN A 47 -5.48 -1.99 3.52
CA ASN A 47 -4.28 -1.48 2.89
C ASN A 47 -3.83 -2.40 1.74
N PHE A 48 -4.50 -2.24 0.60
CA PHE A 48 -4.30 -3.11 -0.57
C PHE A 48 -2.96 -2.88 -1.30
N ALA A 49 -2.26 -1.78 -0.99
CA ALA A 49 -1.01 -1.40 -1.63
C ALA A 49 0.20 -1.50 -0.68
N GLY A 50 0.04 -2.05 0.53
CA GLY A 50 1.13 -2.18 1.50
C GLY A 50 1.76 -0.83 1.89
N LEU A 51 0.96 0.24 1.97
CA LEU A 51 1.44 1.59 2.25
C LEU A 51 2.03 1.67 3.66
N LYS A 52 3.33 1.98 3.74
CA LYS A 52 4.02 2.26 5.00
C LYS A 52 3.53 3.57 5.59
N TRP A 53 3.45 3.62 6.91
CA TRP A 53 3.07 4.81 7.65
C TRP A 53 4.07 5.96 7.43
N ARG A 54 3.55 7.17 7.24
CA ARG A 54 4.29 8.44 7.22
C ARG A 54 3.47 9.47 7.99
N ALA A 55 4.10 10.49 8.57
CA ALA A 55 3.38 11.48 9.37
C ALA A 55 2.31 12.22 8.53
N GLU A 56 2.61 12.44 7.25
CA GLU A 56 1.72 13.05 6.26
C GLU A 56 0.46 12.21 5.97
N MET A 57 0.42 10.95 6.39
CA MET A 57 -0.73 10.06 6.21
C MET A 57 -1.78 10.19 7.32
N ALA A 58 -1.49 10.93 8.40
CA ALA A 58 -2.41 11.09 9.53
C ALA A 58 -3.83 11.56 9.17
N PRO A 59 -4.06 12.41 8.16
CA PRO A 59 -5.42 12.78 7.75
C PRO A 59 -6.21 11.65 7.06
N PHE A 60 -5.53 10.60 6.59
CA PHE A 60 -6.12 9.55 5.74
C PHE A 60 -6.15 8.18 6.41
N ALA A 61 -5.29 7.93 7.39
CA ALA A 61 -5.08 6.63 7.99
C ALA A 61 -4.63 6.75 9.45
N THR A 62 -4.68 5.63 10.17
CA THR A 62 -4.03 5.45 11.48
C THR A 62 -2.81 4.55 11.36
N ARG A 63 -1.79 4.77 12.19
CA ARG A 63 -0.61 3.91 12.26
C ARG A 63 -0.96 2.56 12.88
N VAL A 64 -0.50 1.48 12.26
CA VAL A 64 -0.51 0.13 12.87
C VAL A 64 0.86 -0.51 12.71
N ASP A 65 1.30 -1.23 13.73
CA ASP A 65 2.50 -2.05 13.63
C ASP A 65 2.11 -3.43 13.09
N HIS A 66 2.77 -3.85 12.01
CA HIS A 66 2.46 -5.11 11.33
C HIS A 66 3.75 -5.91 11.14
N ALA A 67 3.72 -7.17 11.58
CA ALA A 67 4.83 -8.09 11.38
C ALA A 67 4.79 -8.64 9.95
N ALA A 68 5.60 -8.06 9.08
CA ALA A 68 5.88 -8.64 7.77
C ALA A 68 6.95 -9.72 7.89
N HIS A 69 7.11 -10.50 6.82
CA HIS A 69 8.07 -11.60 6.73
C HIS A 69 9.54 -11.16 6.92
N ASP A 70 9.85 -9.87 6.73
CA ASP A 70 11.19 -9.28 6.86
C ASP A 70 11.36 -8.37 8.10
N GLY A 71 10.40 -8.44 9.04
CA GLY A 71 10.39 -7.70 10.30
C GLY A 71 9.09 -6.91 10.52
N ALA A 72 8.95 -6.35 11.72
CA ALA A 72 7.87 -5.43 12.02
C ALA A 72 8.17 -4.04 11.45
N ASP A 73 7.20 -3.45 10.76
CA ASP A 73 7.24 -2.06 10.31
C ASP A 73 5.87 -1.40 10.54
N ALA A 74 5.82 -0.08 10.44
CA ALA A 74 4.60 0.69 10.61
C ALA A 74 3.89 0.86 9.26
N TYR A 75 2.59 0.53 9.23
CA TYR A 75 1.74 0.61 8.05
C TYR A 75 0.53 1.52 8.30
N CYS A 76 -0.09 1.94 7.20
CA CYS A 76 -1.38 2.61 7.24
C CYS A 76 -2.50 1.59 7.47
N ARG A 77 -3.42 1.93 8.39
CA ARG A 77 -4.75 1.34 8.52
C ARG A 77 -5.80 2.36 8.09
N PHE A 78 -6.63 1.98 7.13
CA PHE A 78 -7.70 2.83 6.59
C PHE A 78 -9.04 2.48 7.23
N ALA A 79 -9.85 3.50 7.47
CA ALA A 79 -11.18 3.34 8.07
C ALA A 79 -12.20 2.75 7.08
N SER A 80 -12.00 2.96 5.77
CA SER A 80 -12.85 2.46 4.70
C SER A 80 -12.08 2.29 3.39
N VAL A 81 -12.72 1.70 2.39
CA VAL A 81 -12.18 1.57 1.02
C VAL A 81 -11.96 2.94 0.38
N GLU A 82 -12.86 3.88 0.61
CA GLU A 82 -12.76 5.26 0.12
C GLU A 82 -11.58 5.99 0.76
N ALA A 83 -11.37 5.81 2.07
CA ALA A 83 -10.21 6.34 2.78
C ALA A 83 -8.90 5.75 2.23
N PHE A 84 -8.89 4.45 1.91
CA PHE A 84 -7.75 3.83 1.21
C PHE A 84 -7.50 4.47 -0.16
N ILE A 85 -8.52 4.63 -0.99
CA ILE A 85 -8.38 5.21 -2.34
C ILE A 85 -7.81 6.63 -2.23
N GLY A 86 -8.40 7.49 -1.39
CA GLY A 86 -7.92 8.87 -1.19
C GLY A 86 -6.50 8.91 -0.61
N GLY A 87 -6.23 8.07 0.39
CA GLY A 87 -4.91 7.97 1.02
C GLY A 87 -3.83 7.45 0.08
N TYR A 88 -4.14 6.52 -0.82
CA TYR A 88 -3.19 6.06 -1.83
C TYR A 88 -2.73 7.20 -2.75
N TRP A 89 -3.68 8.00 -3.25
CA TRP A 89 -3.35 9.13 -4.11
C TRP A 89 -2.62 10.24 -3.36
N ALA A 90 -2.98 10.50 -2.10
CA ALA A 90 -2.21 11.39 -1.23
C ALA A 90 -0.77 10.88 -1.02
N PHE A 91 -0.60 9.56 -0.85
CA PHE A 91 0.72 8.94 -0.69
C PHE A 91 1.57 9.05 -1.95
N LEU A 92 0.99 8.96 -3.15
CA LEU A 92 1.72 9.15 -4.41
C LEU A 92 2.06 10.62 -4.68
N ALA A 93 1.18 11.54 -4.28
CA ALA A 93 1.36 12.98 -4.49
C ALA A 93 2.36 13.62 -3.51
N ARG A 94 2.69 12.94 -2.39
CA ARG A 94 3.69 13.43 -1.43
C ARG A 94 5.08 13.46 -2.08
N ARG A 95 5.97 14.31 -1.57
CA ARG A 95 7.37 14.32 -2.01
C ARG A 95 8.00 12.94 -1.78
N PRO A 96 8.71 12.36 -2.77
CA PRO A 96 9.46 11.14 -2.55
C PRO A 96 10.39 11.32 -1.36
N GLY A 97 10.14 10.56 -0.30
CA GLY A 97 11.04 10.54 0.85
C GLY A 97 12.37 9.91 0.44
N ARG A 98 13.47 10.37 1.05
CA ARG A 98 14.77 9.70 0.89
C ARG A 98 14.61 8.23 1.29
N ARG A 99 14.97 7.31 0.39
CA ARG A 99 15.00 5.87 0.69
C ARG A 99 16.03 5.65 1.81
N THR A 100 15.60 5.48 3.05
CA THR A 100 16.50 5.09 4.14
C THR A 100 16.75 3.58 4.04
N SER A 101 18.03 3.26 3.80
CA SER A 101 18.68 1.96 3.66
C SER A 101 18.02 0.92 2.75
N ALA A 102 18.68 0.68 1.60
CA ALA A 102 18.87 -0.68 1.17
C ALA A 102 19.41 -1.47 2.37
N ARG A 103 18.74 -2.54 2.80
CA ARG A 103 19.47 -3.58 3.54
C ARG A 103 20.61 -3.97 2.59
N SER A 104 21.86 -3.75 3.00
CA SER A 104 22.98 -4.37 2.32
C SER A 104 22.71 -5.86 2.34
N CYS A 105 22.41 -6.44 1.18
CA CYS A 105 22.59 -7.86 1.00
C CYS A 105 24.10 -8.06 1.03
N SER A 106 24.64 -8.32 2.22
CA SER A 106 26.01 -8.76 2.37
C SER A 106 26.05 -10.20 1.85
N ILE A 107 26.36 -10.39 0.57
CA ILE A 107 26.80 -11.70 0.09
C ILE A 107 28.23 -11.88 0.64
N PRO A 108 28.48 -12.82 1.57
CA PRO A 108 29.84 -13.09 2.00
C PRO A 108 30.53 -13.90 0.89
N GLY A 109 31.67 -13.39 0.41
CA GLY A 109 32.58 -14.16 -0.43
C GLY A 109 32.63 -13.71 -1.89
N MET A 110 33.26 -12.56 -2.12
CA MET A 110 34.05 -12.39 -3.34
C MET A 110 35.35 -11.69 -2.96
N ALA A 111 36.31 -12.48 -2.51
CA ALA A 111 37.69 -12.05 -2.46
C ALA A 111 38.15 -11.82 -3.90
N ALA A 112 38.43 -10.58 -4.25
CA ALA A 112 39.12 -10.24 -5.49
C ALA A 112 40.50 -10.90 -5.46
N ARG A 113 40.78 -11.74 -6.46
CA ARG A 113 42.12 -12.03 -6.94
C ARG A 113 42.33 -11.23 -8.21
#